data_AF-A0A4Q3VB09-F1
#
_entry.id   AF-A0A4Q3VB09-F1
#
_cell.length_a   1.000
_cell.length_b   1.000
_cell.length_c   1.000
_cell.angle_alpha   90.00
_cell.angle_beta   90.00
_cell.angle_gamma   90.00
#
_symmetry.space_group_name_H-M   'P 1'
#
loop_
_entity.id
_entity.type
_entity.pdbx_description
1 polymer ?
#
loop_
_entity_poly.entity_id
_entity_poly.type
_entity_poly.pdbx_seq_one_letter_code
_entity_poly.pdbx_strand_id
1 'polypeptide(L)'
;MKIRRELDQVDEIDEKEARLLELAEPNAVKMPELPQVDEYDDRFRDLHAKTFAAREARDTQARQEARRRETDQADYRGLGTGLQIAYAIIGLPIFGFGAGWLLDNALHGTAWKPILTMLGAVAGIGYAVWHLNRQK
;
A
#
# COMPACT_ATOMS: atom_id res chain seq x y z
N MET A 1 20.64 84.50 17.46
CA MET A 1 19.61 83.74 16.71
C MET A 1 19.54 82.26 17.13
N LYS A 2 19.87 81.91 18.39
CA LYS A 2 19.83 80.52 18.91
C LYS A 2 18.62 80.25 19.83
N ILE A 3 18.19 81.27 20.59
CA ILE A 3 17.12 81.17 21.60
C ILE A 3 15.75 80.87 20.97
N ARG A 4 15.50 81.30 19.73
CA ARG A 4 14.21 81.06 19.04
C ARG A 4 14.01 79.61 18.57
N ARG A 5 15.09 78.83 18.51
CA ARG A 5 15.06 77.43 18.03
C ARG A 5 14.78 76.43 19.16
N GLU A 6 14.98 76.84 20.41
CA GLU A 6 14.72 76.00 21.58
C GLU A 6 13.25 76.08 22.02
N LEU A 7 12.56 77.22 21.83
CA LEU A 7 11.12 77.32 22.13
C LEU A 7 10.25 76.44 21.21
N ASP A 8 10.53 76.41 19.90
CA ASP A 8 9.78 75.56 18.96
C ASP A 8 9.94 74.05 19.26
N GLN A 9 11.02 73.67 19.95
CA GLN A 9 11.31 72.27 20.27
C GLN A 9 10.60 71.78 21.53
N VAL A 10 10.23 72.70 22.44
CA VAL A 10 9.50 72.37 23.67
C VAL A 10 8.02 72.15 23.37
N ASP A 11 7.41 72.97 22.50
CA ASP A 11 6.01 72.82 22.10
C ASP A 11 5.73 71.49 21.38
N GLU A 12 6.72 70.98 20.62
CA GLU A 12 6.60 69.69 19.91
C GLU A 12 6.69 68.46 20.84
N ILE A 13 7.31 68.62 22.02
CA ILE A 13 7.43 67.55 23.02
C ILE A 13 6.12 67.41 23.80
N ASP A 14 5.50 68.52 24.20
CA ASP A 14 4.22 68.51 24.91
C ASP A 14 3.10 67.91 24.05
N GLU A 15 3.08 68.20 22.74
CA GLU A 15 2.08 67.62 21.83
C GLU A 15 2.27 66.10 21.63
N LYS A 16 3.51 65.62 21.68
CA LYS A 16 3.82 64.18 21.58
C LYS A 16 3.47 63.45 22.87
N GLU A 17 3.69 64.06 24.04
CA GLU A 17 3.28 63.48 25.31
C GLU A 17 1.75 63.42 25.45
N ALA A 18 1.03 64.44 24.99
CA ALA A 18 -0.43 64.42 24.96
C ALA A 18 -0.98 63.28 24.08
N ARG A 19 -0.39 63.03 22.91
CA ARG A 19 -0.78 61.91 22.03
C ARG A 19 -0.41 60.55 22.60
N LEU A 20 0.70 60.44 23.35
CA LEU A 20 1.09 59.20 24.02
C LEU A 20 0.18 58.88 25.21
N LEU A 21 -0.32 59.89 25.91
CA LEU A 21 -1.33 59.73 26.97
C LEU A 21 -2.71 59.35 26.42
N GLU A 22 -3.09 59.86 25.25
CA GLU A 22 -4.34 59.48 24.56
C GLU A 22 -4.29 58.04 24.01
N LEU A 23 -3.12 57.57 23.56
CA LEU A 23 -2.89 56.18 23.14
C LEU A 23 -2.70 55.19 24.32
N ALA A 24 -2.57 55.70 25.54
CA ALA A 24 -2.50 54.93 26.77
C ALA A 24 -3.89 54.66 27.39
N GLU A 25 -4.97 54.80 26.62
CA GLU A 25 -6.22 54.13 26.99
C GLU A 25 -5.92 52.63 27.13
N PRO A 26 -6.25 52.02 28.28
CA PRO A 26 -5.91 50.64 28.55
C PRO A 26 -6.76 49.80 27.61
N ASN A 27 -6.15 49.36 26.51
CA ASN A 27 -6.63 48.23 25.73
C ASN A 27 -6.55 47.02 26.67
N ALA A 28 -7.57 46.87 27.49
CA ALA A 28 -7.81 45.72 28.34
C ALA A 28 -8.04 44.54 27.40
N VAL A 29 -6.94 43.96 26.94
CA VAL A 29 -6.91 42.67 26.26
C VAL A 29 -7.67 41.73 27.16
N LYS A 30 -8.94 41.45 26.80
CA LYS A 30 -9.73 40.40 27.43
C LYS A 30 -8.92 39.13 27.23
N MET A 31 -8.16 38.74 28.25
CA MET A 31 -7.50 37.45 28.24
C MET A 31 -8.62 36.42 28.11
N PRO A 32 -8.58 35.55 27.09
CA PRO A 32 -9.56 34.48 26.99
C PRO A 32 -9.49 33.67 28.28
N GLU A 33 -10.65 33.48 28.94
CA GLU A 33 -10.75 32.64 30.13
C GLU A 33 -10.17 31.26 29.77
N LEU A 34 -9.06 30.91 30.42
CA LEU A 34 -8.46 29.61 30.24
C LEU A 34 -9.46 28.56 30.77
N PRO A 35 -9.81 27.54 29.97
CA PRO A 35 -10.66 26.45 30.44
C PRO A 35 -10.08 25.84 31.71
N GLN A 36 -10.96 25.43 32.63
CA GLN A 36 -10.54 24.81 33.88
C GLN A 36 -9.75 23.52 33.57
N VAL A 37 -8.71 23.27 34.37
CA VAL A 37 -7.72 22.18 34.17
C VAL A 37 -8.38 20.82 33.94
N ASP A 38 -9.54 20.58 34.56
CA ASP A 38 -10.30 19.34 34.46
C ASP A 38 -10.82 19.05 33.03
N GLU A 39 -11.15 20.09 32.25
CA GLU A 39 -11.64 19.90 30.87
C GLU A 39 -10.53 19.42 29.92
N TYR A 40 -9.28 19.77 30.22
CA TYR A 40 -8.13 19.31 29.44
C TYR A 40 -7.82 17.84 29.68
N ASP A 41 -7.93 17.38 30.93
CA ASP A 41 -7.69 15.97 31.28
C ASP A 41 -8.73 15.05 30.63
N ASP A 42 -10.00 15.46 30.59
CA ASP A 42 -11.06 14.72 29.91
C ASP A 42 -10.83 14.64 28.40
N ARG A 43 -10.42 15.75 27.77
CA ARG A 43 -10.07 15.77 26.34
C ARG A 43 -8.85 14.90 26.05
N PHE A 44 -7.84 14.91 26.91
CA PHE A 44 -6.66 14.06 26.76
C PHE A 44 -7.01 12.58 26.87
N ARG A 45 -7.89 12.21 27.81
CA ARG A 45 -8.42 10.84 27.94
C ARG A 45 -9.18 10.39 26.71
N ASP A 46 -10.06 11.23 26.18
CA ASP A 46 -10.83 10.93 24.97
C ASP A 46 -9.93 10.78 23.73
N LEU A 47 -8.89 11.63 23.61
CA LEU A 47 -7.90 11.54 22.55
C LEU A 47 -7.08 10.25 22.65
N HIS A 48 -6.67 9.86 23.85
CA HIS A 48 -6.00 8.58 24.12
C HIS A 48 -6.90 7.40 23.73
N ALA A 49 -8.15 7.40 24.18
CA ALA A 49 -9.10 6.33 23.85
C ALA A 49 -9.30 6.19 22.33
N LYS A 50 -9.44 7.32 21.62
CA LYS A 50 -9.59 7.34 20.15
C LYS A 50 -8.35 6.86 19.42
N THR A 51 -7.16 7.25 19.85
CA THR A 51 -5.90 6.83 19.23
C THR A 51 -5.61 5.35 19.46
N PHE A 52 -5.90 4.82 20.65
CA PHE A 52 -5.80 3.39 20.94
C PHE A 52 -6.79 2.57 20.10
N ALA A 53 -8.07 2.99 20.05
CA ALA A 53 -9.07 2.31 19.23
C ALA A 53 -8.73 2.34 17.73
N ALA A 54 -8.24 3.47 17.22
CA ALA A 54 -7.80 3.60 15.83
C ALA A 54 -6.58 2.72 15.52
N ARG A 55 -5.65 2.57 16.47
CA ARG A 55 -4.47 1.70 16.33
C ARG A 55 -4.87 0.23 16.33
N GLU A 56 -5.78 -0.18 17.21
CA GLU A 56 -6.27 -1.55 17.28
C GLU A 56 -7.09 -1.94 16.04
N ALA A 57 -7.90 -1.01 15.52
CA ALA A 57 -8.59 -1.17 14.23
C ALA A 57 -7.61 -1.31 13.06
N ARG A 58 -6.51 -0.55 13.06
CA ARG A 58 -5.45 -0.68 12.04
C ARG A 58 -4.69 -1.99 12.13
N ASP A 59 -4.30 -2.42 13.32
CA ASP A 59 -3.57 -3.68 13.52
C ASP A 59 -4.43 -4.90 13.13
N THR A 60 -5.72 -4.86 13.42
CA THR A 60 -6.66 -5.91 12.99
C THR A 60 -6.85 -5.91 11.48
N GLN A 61 -7.00 -4.74 10.82
CA GLN A 61 -7.05 -4.64 9.36
C GLN A 61 -5.74 -5.09 8.70
N ALA A 62 -4.57 -4.67 9.21
CA ALA A 62 -3.27 -5.07 8.68
C ALA A 62 -3.04 -6.58 8.78
N ARG A 63 -3.49 -7.22 9.87
CA ARG A 63 -3.45 -8.68 10.02
C ARG A 63 -4.40 -9.40 9.05
N GLN A 64 -5.58 -8.85 8.80
CA GLN A 64 -6.51 -9.41 7.82
C GLN A 64 -6.02 -9.25 6.38
N GLU A 65 -5.44 -8.09 6.04
CA GLU A 65 -4.80 -7.86 4.75
C GLU A 65 -3.58 -8.74 4.53
N ALA A 66 -2.74 -8.94 5.55
CA ALA A 66 -1.61 -9.86 5.49
C ALA A 66 -2.07 -11.28 5.18
N ARG A 67 -3.10 -11.77 5.88
CA ARG A 67 -3.71 -13.09 5.60
C ARG A 67 -4.29 -13.16 4.19
N ARG A 68 -5.00 -12.12 3.72
CA ARG A 68 -5.53 -12.09 2.34
C ARG A 68 -4.42 -12.14 1.30
N ARG A 69 -3.33 -11.37 1.49
CA ARG A 69 -2.17 -11.38 0.57
C ARG A 69 -1.46 -12.72 0.53
N GLU A 70 -1.38 -13.43 1.67
CA GLU A 70 -0.83 -14.79 1.73
C GLU A 70 -1.72 -15.78 0.97
N THR A 71 -3.05 -15.72 1.13
CA THR A 71 -3.99 -16.56 0.37
C THR A 71 -3.94 -16.26 -1.12
N ASP A 72 -3.98 -14.97 -1.49
CA ASP A 72 -3.93 -14.52 -2.89
C ASP A 72 -2.63 -14.99 -3.56
N GLN A 73 -1.47 -14.87 -2.89
CA GLN A 73 -0.21 -15.37 -3.42
C GLN A 73 -0.19 -16.90 -3.61
N ALA A 74 -0.83 -17.66 -2.72
CA ALA A 74 -0.95 -19.11 -2.87
C ALA A 74 -1.83 -19.47 -4.08
N ASP A 75 -2.94 -18.76 -4.28
CA ASP A 75 -3.86 -18.97 -5.40
C ASP A 75 -3.22 -18.60 -6.75
N TYR A 76 -2.45 -17.51 -6.82
CA TYR A 76 -1.74 -17.12 -8.05
C TYR A 76 -0.64 -18.12 -8.46
N ARG A 77 0.04 -18.75 -7.49
CA ARG A 77 1.03 -19.82 -7.78
C ARG A 77 0.36 -21.10 -8.27
N GLY A 78 -0.83 -21.43 -7.75
CA GLY A 78 -1.61 -22.60 -8.17
C GLY A 78 -2.14 -22.48 -9.60
N LEU A 79 -2.61 -21.29 -10.00
CA LEU A 79 -3.21 -21.06 -11.32
C LEU A 79 -2.19 -21.19 -12.46
N GLY A 80 -0.99 -20.63 -12.29
CA GLY A 80 0.09 -20.76 -13.28
C GLY A 80 0.56 -22.21 -13.47
N THR A 81 0.66 -22.96 -12.36
CA THR A 81 1.05 -24.37 -12.42
C THR A 81 -0.02 -25.23 -13.09
N GLY A 82 -1.30 -25.05 -12.72
CA GLY A 82 -2.40 -25.82 -13.29
C GLY A 82 -2.49 -25.67 -14.81
N LEU A 83 -2.27 -24.45 -15.31
CA LEU A 83 -2.28 -24.16 -16.75
C LEU A 83 -1.11 -24.87 -17.48
N GLN A 84 0.10 -24.85 -16.92
CA GLN A 84 1.25 -25.55 -17.49
C GLN A 84 1.03 -27.07 -17.55
N ILE A 85 0.45 -27.65 -16.50
CA ILE A 85 0.10 -29.08 -16.46
C ILE A 85 -0.93 -29.41 -17.54
N ALA A 86 -1.96 -28.58 -17.70
CA ALA A 86 -2.97 -28.76 -18.74
C ALA A 86 -2.34 -28.75 -20.15
N TYR A 87 -1.45 -27.79 -20.42
CA TYR A 87 -0.71 -27.74 -21.69
C TYR A 87 0.20 -28.95 -21.90
N ALA A 88 0.82 -29.49 -20.86
CA ALA A 88 1.65 -30.69 -20.98
C ALA A 88 0.81 -31.93 -21.32
N ILE A 89 -0.32 -32.13 -20.63
CA ILE A 89 -1.19 -33.30 -20.84
C ILE A 89 -1.79 -33.31 -22.24
N ILE A 90 -2.19 -32.15 -22.77
CA ILE A 90 -2.77 -32.04 -24.11
C ILE A 90 -1.68 -31.94 -25.18
N GLY A 91 -0.63 -31.17 -24.93
CA GLY A 91 0.40 -30.84 -25.90
C GLY A 91 1.34 -32.00 -26.22
N LEU A 92 1.75 -32.81 -25.21
CA LEU A 92 2.68 -33.91 -25.45
C LEU A 92 2.12 -35.05 -26.30
N PRO A 93 0.86 -35.50 -26.15
CA PRO A 93 0.26 -36.46 -27.09
C PRO A 93 0.17 -35.92 -28.51
N ILE A 94 -0.22 -34.64 -28.69
CA ILE A 94 -0.32 -34.00 -30.00
C ILE A 94 1.07 -33.89 -30.64
N PHE A 95 2.07 -33.49 -29.85
CA PHE A 95 3.46 -33.45 -30.28
C PHE A 95 3.96 -34.85 -30.67
N GLY A 96 3.68 -35.86 -29.85
CA GLY A 96 4.01 -37.26 -30.13
C GLY A 96 3.36 -37.77 -31.40
N PHE A 97 2.09 -37.43 -31.65
CA PHE A 97 1.43 -37.73 -32.91
C PHE A 97 2.12 -37.08 -34.11
N GLY A 98 2.44 -35.79 -34.02
CA GLY A 98 3.15 -35.06 -35.07
C GLY A 98 4.54 -35.65 -35.36
N ALA A 99 5.30 -35.97 -34.32
CA ALA A 99 6.60 -36.62 -34.43
C ALA A 99 6.46 -38.02 -35.07
N GLY A 100 5.48 -38.82 -34.64
CA GLY A 100 5.22 -40.13 -35.20
C GLY A 100 4.77 -40.08 -36.65
N TRP A 101 4.00 -39.07 -37.04
CA TRP A 101 3.65 -38.84 -38.44
C TRP A 101 4.87 -38.54 -39.30
N LEU A 102 5.80 -37.72 -38.80
CA LEU A 102 7.04 -37.40 -39.51
C LEU A 102 7.95 -38.63 -39.66
N LEU A 103 8.06 -39.45 -38.60
CA LEU A 103 8.83 -40.69 -38.61
C LEU A 103 8.23 -41.75 -39.54
N ASP A 104 6.92 -41.92 -39.53
CA ASP A 104 6.23 -42.82 -40.47
C ASP A 104 6.50 -42.40 -41.92
N ASN A 105 6.48 -41.09 -42.21
CA ASN A 105 6.76 -40.57 -43.55
C ASN A 105 8.24 -40.75 -43.96
N ALA A 106 9.18 -40.64 -43.02
CA ALA A 106 10.60 -40.83 -43.29
C ALA A 106 10.99 -42.31 -43.48
N LEU A 107 10.39 -43.21 -42.69
CA LEU A 107 10.74 -44.63 -42.65
C LEU A 107 9.80 -45.51 -43.48
N HIS A 108 8.82 -44.92 -44.17
CA HIS A 108 7.75 -45.63 -44.89
C HIS A 108 7.01 -46.65 -44.00
N GLY A 109 6.92 -46.35 -42.70
CA GLY A 109 6.24 -47.15 -41.70
C GLY A 109 4.84 -46.60 -41.39
N THR A 110 4.03 -47.38 -40.67
CA THR A 110 2.70 -46.96 -40.20
C THR A 110 2.52 -47.12 -38.68
N ALA A 111 3.58 -47.56 -37.99
CA ALA A 111 3.52 -47.93 -36.57
C ALA A 111 4.00 -46.81 -35.64
N TRP A 112 4.72 -45.80 -36.13
CA TRP A 112 5.35 -44.81 -35.25
C TRP A 112 4.35 -43.80 -34.68
N LYS A 113 3.28 -43.46 -35.42
CA LYS A 113 2.19 -42.60 -34.92
C LYS A 113 1.62 -43.07 -33.56
N PRO A 114 1.01 -44.27 -33.44
CA PRO A 114 0.41 -44.69 -32.17
C PRO A 114 1.45 -44.84 -31.05
N ILE A 115 2.67 -45.29 -31.36
CA ILE A 115 3.73 -45.48 -30.37
C ILE A 115 4.14 -44.14 -29.76
N LEU A 116 4.41 -43.13 -30.59
CA LEU A 116 4.87 -41.82 -30.11
C LEU A 116 3.75 -41.01 -29.48
N THR A 117 2.50 -41.15 -29.93
CA THR A 117 1.34 -40.57 -29.22
C THR A 117 1.19 -41.18 -27.82
N MET A 118 1.28 -42.50 -27.69
CA MET A 118 1.20 -43.18 -26.39
C MET A 118 2.35 -42.76 -25.47
N LEU A 119 3.58 -42.70 -25.99
CA LEU A 119 4.73 -42.19 -25.24
C LEU A 119 4.55 -40.73 -24.81
N GLY A 120 4.03 -39.87 -25.69
CA GLY A 120 3.71 -38.49 -25.37
C GLY A 120 2.67 -38.37 -24.25
N ALA A 121 1.62 -39.19 -24.28
CA ALA A 121 0.61 -39.23 -23.23
C ALA A 121 1.18 -39.69 -21.88
N VAL A 122 1.95 -40.77 -21.87
CA VAL A 122 2.61 -41.27 -20.65
C VAL A 122 3.59 -40.24 -20.10
N ALA A 123 4.38 -39.59 -20.96
CA ALA A 123 5.30 -38.53 -20.56
C ALA A 123 4.56 -37.31 -20.00
N GLY A 124 3.43 -36.91 -20.60
CA GLY A 124 2.62 -35.79 -20.12
C GLY A 124 1.99 -36.04 -18.75
N ILE A 125 1.44 -37.23 -18.54
CA ILE A 125 0.90 -37.64 -17.24
C ILE A 125 2.03 -37.76 -16.21
N GLY A 126 3.15 -38.39 -16.57
CA GLY A 126 4.32 -38.53 -15.70
C GLY A 126 4.89 -37.17 -15.28
N TYR A 127 5.01 -36.24 -16.21
CA TYR A 127 5.42 -34.85 -15.94
C TYR A 127 4.45 -34.16 -14.98
N ALA A 128 3.14 -34.27 -15.23
CA ALA A 128 2.12 -33.70 -14.36
C ALA A 128 2.22 -34.21 -12.92
N VAL A 129 2.32 -35.53 -12.74
CA VAL A 129 2.45 -36.18 -11.43
C VAL A 129 3.74 -35.78 -10.73
N TRP A 130 4.86 -35.82 -11.44
CA TRP A 130 6.16 -35.42 -10.89
C TRP A 130 6.16 -33.95 -10.46
N HIS A 131 5.58 -33.07 -11.27
CA HIS A 131 5.54 -31.65 -10.97
C HIS A 131 4.63 -31.35 -9.77
N LEU A 132 3.46 -31.97 -9.68
CA LEU A 132 2.56 -31.87 -8.53
C LEU A 132 3.24 -32.37 -7.24
N ASN A 133 3.99 -33.47 -7.31
CA ASN A 133 4.64 -34.04 -6.15
C ASN A 133 5.83 -33.19 -5.64
N ARG A 134 6.40 -32.35 -6.51
CA ARG A 134 7.51 -31.46 -6.17
C ARG A 134 7.06 -30.11 -5.60
N GLN A 135 5.77 -29.79 -5.71
CA GLN A 135 5.17 -28.56 -5.19
C GLN A 135 4.49 -28.74 -3.81
N LYS A 136 4.36 -29.98 -3.34
CA LYS A 136 4.06 -30.28 -1.94
C LYS A 136 5.31 -30.11 -1.08
#